data_AF-A0A544ZC50-F1
#
_entry.id   AF-A0A544ZC50-F1
#
_cell.length_a   1.000
_cell.length_b   1.000
_cell.length_c   1.000
_cell.angle_alpha   90.00
_cell.angle_beta   90.00
_cell.angle_gamma   90.00
#
_symmetry.space_group_name_H-M   'P 1'
#
loop_
_entity.id
_entity.type
_entity.pdbx_description
1 polymer ?
#
loop_
_entity_poly.entity_id
_entity_poly.type
_entity_poly.pdbx_seq_one_letter_code
_entity_poly.pdbx_strand_id
1 'polypeptide(L)' 'MRRWVSSEGHEVDPVVIEGRPLLRVRHLGYHIGYCASVAEVAAYVDLADLVEVVDLRHAARARGQG' A
#
# COMPACT_ATOMS: atom_id res chain seq x y z
N MET A 1 5.16 -0.79 -8.62
CA MET A 1 4.61 0.16 -7.63
C MET A 1 4.45 -0.58 -6.31
N ARG A 2 4.85 0.02 -5.18
CA ARG A 2 4.66 -0.61 -3.87
C ARG A 2 3.19 -0.61 -3.51
N ARG A 3 2.69 -1.74 -3.01
CA ARG A 3 1.30 -1.93 -2.61
C ARG A 3 1.28 -2.89 -1.44
N TRP A 4 0.41 -2.65 -0.48
CA TRP A 4 0.16 -3.54 0.64
C TRP A 4 -1.30 -3.98 0.64
N VAL A 5 -1.56 -5.18 1.12
CA VAL A 5 -2.90 -5.75 1.24
C VAL A 5 -3.10 -6.41 2.59
N SER A 6 -4.32 -6.38 3.11
CA SER A 6 -4.70 -7.16 4.30
C SER A 6 -5.57 -8.37 3.92
N SER A 7 -5.70 -9.34 4.83
CA SER A 7 -6.62 -10.49 4.68
C SER A 7 -8.08 -10.05 4.53
N GLU A 8 -8.44 -8.95 5.17
CA GLU A 8 -9.79 -8.36 5.13
C GLU A 8 -10.08 -7.59 3.83
N GLY A 9 -9.15 -7.57 2.87
CA GLY A 9 -9.38 -6.93 1.56
C GLY A 9 -9.13 -5.43 1.52
N HIS A 10 -8.38 -4.89 2.48
CA HIS A 10 -7.83 -3.54 2.37
C HIS A 10 -6.66 -3.52 1.40
N GLU A 11 -6.50 -2.41 0.69
CA GLU A 11 -5.33 -2.13 -0.14
C GLU A 11 -4.78 -0.75 0.23
N VAL A 12 -3.47 -0.66 0.39
CA VAL A 12 -2.77 0.59 0.61
C VAL A 12 -1.71 0.75 -0.47
N ASP A 13 -1.70 1.90 -1.15
CA ASP A 13 -0.71 2.23 -2.17
C ASP A 13 -0.35 3.73 -2.14
N PRO A 14 0.91 4.09 -2.45
CA PRO A 14 1.33 5.49 -2.47
C PRO A 14 0.76 6.17 -3.73
N VAL A 15 0.23 7.37 -3.55
CA VAL A 15 -0.29 8.22 -4.63
C VAL A 15 0.24 9.64 -4.48
N VAL A 16 0.20 10.42 -5.56
CA VAL A 16 0.50 11.85 -5.54
C VAL A 16 -0.75 12.63 -5.91
N ILE A 17 -1.18 13.53 -5.05
CA ILE A 17 -2.35 14.40 -5.27
C ILE A 17 -1.88 15.83 -5.12
N GLU A 18 -2.06 16.64 -6.17
CA GLU A 18 -1.64 18.05 -6.17
C GLU A 18 -0.17 18.23 -5.72
N GLY A 19 0.71 17.31 -6.15
CA GLY A 19 2.13 17.31 -5.80
C GLY A 19 2.46 16.79 -4.40
N ARG A 20 1.47 16.36 -3.61
CA ARG A 20 1.66 15.83 -2.25
C ARG A 20 1.65 14.29 -2.25
N PRO A 21 2.70 13.63 -1.72
CA PRO A 21 2.70 12.19 -1.56
C PRO A 21 1.77 11.78 -0.40
N LEU A 22 0.86 10.86 -0.66
CA LEU A 22 -0.13 10.34 0.29
C LEU A 22 -0.24 8.82 0.17
N LEU A 23 -0.87 8.19 1.14
CA LEU A 23 -1.27 6.78 1.11
C LEU A 23 -2.75 6.70 0.76
N ARG A 24 -3.09 6.08 -0.37
CA ARG A 24 -4.48 5.78 -0.71
C ARG A 24 -4.89 4.48 -0.04
N VAL A 25 -5.99 4.52 0.70
CA VAL A 25 -6.62 3.34 1.28
C VAL A 25 -7.85 2.97 0.45
N ARG A 26 -7.95 1.70 0.08
CA ARG A 26 -9.11 1.09 -0.58
C ARG A 26 -9.57 -0.13 0.19
N HIS A 27 -10.85 -0.46 0.13
CA HIS A 27 -11.39 -1.71 0.66
C HIS A 27 -12.34 -2.32 -0.37
N LEU A 28 -12.07 -3.56 -0.73
CA LEU A 28 -12.83 -4.30 -1.75
C LEU A 28 -12.97 -3.51 -3.07
N GLY A 29 -11.90 -2.80 -3.46
CA GLY A 29 -11.84 -1.97 -4.67
C GLY A 29 -12.39 -0.55 -4.52
N TYR A 30 -13.13 -0.23 -3.46
CA TYR A 30 -13.68 1.09 -3.21
C TYR A 30 -12.68 2.00 -2.51
N HIS A 31 -12.63 3.28 -2.90
CA HIS A 31 -11.80 4.28 -2.23
C HIS A 31 -12.39 4.66 -0.87
N ILE A 32 -11.58 4.54 0.19
CA ILE A 32 -11.97 4.97 1.54
C ILE A 32 -11.43 6.37 1.83
N GLY A 33 -10.16 6.62 1.51
CA GLY A 33 -9.55 7.90 1.80
C GLY A 33 -8.08 8.01 1.42
N TYR A 34 -7.55 9.21 1.60
CA TYR A 34 -6.14 9.54 1.48
C TYR A 34 -5.58 9.87 2.86
N CYS A 35 -4.47 9.24 3.21
CA CYS A 35 -3.80 9.38 4.49
C CYS A 35 -2.43 10.04 4.29
N ALA A 36 -2.13 11.05 5.09
CA ALA A 36 -0.83 11.72 5.11
C ALA A 36 0.18 11.00 6.02
N SER A 37 -0.29 10.08 6.86
CA SER A 37 0.55 9.38 7.83
C SER A 37 0.13 7.91 8.02
N VAL A 38 1.04 7.12 8.58
CA VAL A 38 0.75 5.73 8.98
C VAL A 38 -0.31 5.68 10.09
N ALA A 39 -0.33 6.67 10.99
CA ALA A 39 -1.34 6.75 12.06
C ALA A 39 -2.76 6.93 11.48
N GLU A 40 -2.91 7.69 10.41
CA GLU A 40 -4.19 7.82 9.70
C GLU A 40 -4.59 6.52 8.99
N VAL A 41 -3.63 5.75 8.46
CA VAL A 41 -3.91 4.43 7.88
C VAL A 41 -4.41 3.46 8.95
N ALA A 42 -3.84 3.51 10.16
CA ALA A 42 -4.24 2.68 11.29
C ALA A 42 -5.70 2.91 11.74
N ALA A 43 -6.32 4.03 11.35
CA ALA A 43 -7.74 4.27 11.60
C ALA A 43 -8.65 3.41 10.72
N TYR A 44 -8.14 2.82 9.62
CA TYR A 44 -8.90 2.04 8.65
C TYR A 44 -8.53 0.56 8.62
N VAL A 45 -7.28 0.22 8.95
CA VAL A 45 -6.77 -1.16 8.83
C VAL A 45 -5.79 -1.47 9.97
N ASP A 46 -5.81 -2.70 10.47
CA ASP A 46 -4.75 -3.18 11.36
C ASP A 46 -3.43 -3.24 10.58
N LEU A 47 -2.45 -2.45 11.03
CA LEU A 47 -1.15 -2.37 10.38
C LEU A 47 -0.41 -3.72 10.42
N ALA A 48 -0.67 -4.56 11.42
CA ALA A 48 -0.05 -5.88 11.52
C ALA A 48 -0.51 -6.85 10.43
N ASP A 49 -1.68 -6.61 9.84
CA ASP A 49 -2.25 -7.45 8.78
C ASP A 49 -1.77 -7.05 7.38
N LEU A 50 -1.08 -5.91 7.23
CA LEU A 50 -0.64 -5.43 5.93
C LEU A 50 0.61 -6.17 5.45
N VAL A 51 0.49 -6.83 4.31
CA VAL A 51 1.59 -7.53 3.63
C VAL A 51 1.91 -6.86 2.31
N GLU A 52 3.20 -6.60 2.04
CA GLU A 52 3.63 -6.03 0.76
C GLU A 52 3.40 -7.02 -0.38
N VAL A 53 2.75 -6.56 -1.44
CA VAL A 53 2.60 -7.30 -2.70
C VAL A 53 3.86 -7.08 -3.53
N VAL A 54 4.63 -8.15 -3.71
CA VAL A 54 5.86 -8.14 -4.50
C VAL A 54 5.67 -8.89 -5.81
N ASP A 55 5.94 -8.23 -6.93
CA ASP A 55 6.02 -8.89 -8.24
C ASP A 55 7.34 -9.68 -8.34
N LEU A 56 7.22 -11.00 -8.44
CA LEU A 56 8.35 -11.93 -8.51
C LEU A 56 9.24 -11.73 -9.74
N ARG A 57 8.71 -11.26 -10.87
CA ARG A 57 9.50 -10.98 -12.08
C ARG A 57 10.41 -9.78 -11.86
N HIS A 58 9.93 -8.79 -11.12
CA HIS A 58 10.72 -7.62 -10.74
C HIS A 58 11.67 -7.92 -9.57
N ALA A 59 11.26 -8.74 -8.61
CA ALA A 59 12.09 -9.12 -7.47
C ALA A 59 13.34 -9.94 -7.87
N ALA A 60 13.21 -10.83 -8.85
CA ALA A 60 14.35 -11.63 -9.34
C ALA A 60 15.48 -10.75 -9.92
N ARG A 61 15.13 -9.65 -10.61
CA ARG A 61 16.11 -8.71 -11.18
C ARG A 61 16.88 -7.93 -10.11
N ALA A 62 16.22 -7.59 -9.00
CA ALA A 62 16.86 -6.90 -7.88
C ALA A 62 17.89 -7.79 -7.13
N ARG A 63 17.74 -9.12 -7.21
CA ARG A 63 18.65 -10.08 -6.55
C ARG A 63 19.86 -10.50 -7.41
N GLY A 64 19.83 -10.28 -8.72
CA GLY A 64 20.90 -10.68 -9.65
C GLY A 64 22.02 -9.67 -9.85
N GLN A 65 21.99 -8.53 -9.14
CA GLN A 65 23.01 -7.47 -9.18
C GLN A 65 23.83 -7.41 -7.88
N GLY A 66 24.19 -8.57 -7.33
CA GLY A 66 25.08 -8.72 -6.19
C GLY A 66 26.45 -9.24 -6.62
#